data_AF-A0A3N5WR02-F1
#
_entry.id   AF-A0A3N5WR02-F1
#
_cell.length_a   1.000
_cell.length_b   1.000
_cell.length_c   1.000
_cell.angle_alpha   90.00
_cell.angle_beta   90.00
_cell.angle_gamma   90.00
#
_symmetry.space_group_name_H-M   'P 1'
#
loop_
_entity.id
_entity.type
_entity.pdbx_description
1 polymer ?
#
loop_
_entity_poly.entity_id
_entity_poly.type
_entity_poly.pdbx_seq_one_letter_code
_entity_poly.pdbx_strand_id
1 'polypeptide(L)'
;YHCCYQAGLHFPIKYPDPVPCRFAGVNAWLVWSQLPETGFFHPASDPTFAPQRGDLVIYDNIVNNGPHDHIGIVLHRHGQTIQTAEGNIDNRSGIFQRSRKENVNGYIRIPDRYLPPGP
;
A
#
# COMPACT_ATOMS: atom_id res chain seq x y z
N TYR A 1 -1.59 4.23 10.94
CA TYR A 1 -2.21 3.35 11.95
C TYR A 1 -3.56 3.87 12.45
N HIS A 2 -3.64 5.08 13.03
CA HIS A 2 -4.91 5.64 13.53
C HIS A 2 -6.04 5.65 12.47
N CYS A 3 -5.74 6.07 11.23
CA CYS A 3 -6.74 6.08 10.15
C CYS A 3 -7.24 4.67 9.77
N CYS A 4 -6.38 3.65 9.81
CA CYS A 4 -6.77 2.26 9.56
C CYS A 4 -7.77 1.79 10.62
N TYR A 5 -7.48 2.06 11.90
CA TYR A 5 -8.37 1.71 13.01
C TYR A 5 -9.74 2.38 12.89
N GLN A 6 -9.78 3.68 12.56
CA GLN A 6 -11.03 4.42 12.33
C GLN A 6 -11.83 3.87 11.13
N ALA A 7 -11.14 3.31 10.13
CA ALA A 7 -11.76 2.66 8.98
C ALA A 7 -12.23 1.21 9.26
N GLY A 8 -12.10 0.73 10.50
CA GLY A 8 -12.45 -0.66 10.87
C GLY A 8 -11.43 -1.70 10.39
N LEU A 9 -10.21 -1.27 10.05
CA LEU A 9 -9.09 -2.15 9.73
C LEU A 9 -8.21 -2.33 10.96
N HIS A 10 -8.26 -3.52 11.53
CA HIS A 10 -7.53 -3.87 12.73
C HIS A 10 -6.22 -4.56 12.33
N PHE A 11 -5.11 -3.84 12.32
CA PHE A 11 -3.79 -4.45 12.07
C PHE A 11 -3.05 -4.66 13.38
N PRO A 12 -2.24 -5.72 13.53
CA PRO A 12 -1.25 -5.73 14.59
C PRO A 12 -0.18 -4.67 14.29
N ILE A 13 0.55 -4.19 15.31
CA ILE A 13 1.67 -3.24 15.09
C ILE A 13 2.79 -3.90 14.26
N LYS A 14 3.05 -5.18 14.53
CA LYS A 14 3.95 -6.07 13.79
C LYS A 14 3.19 -7.35 13.50
N TYR A 15 3.13 -7.77 12.24
CA TYR A 15 2.64 -9.10 11.89
C TYR A 15 3.70 -10.15 12.25
N PRO A 16 3.33 -11.38 12.67
CA PRO A 16 4.29 -12.44 12.94
C PRO A 16 5.24 -12.72 11.76
N ASP A 17 6.29 -13.48 12.02
CA ASP A 17 7.20 -13.93 10.97
C ASP A 17 6.39 -14.65 9.86
N PRO A 18 6.68 -14.40 8.57
CA PRO A 18 7.95 -13.86 8.05
C PRO A 18 7.97 -12.33 7.81
N VAL A 19 7.03 -11.56 8.35
CA VAL A 19 6.98 -10.10 8.10
C VAL A 19 8.12 -9.38 8.84
N PRO A 20 9.04 -8.71 8.12
CA PRO A 20 10.37 -8.38 8.65
C PRO A 20 10.36 -7.21 9.64
N CYS A 21 9.35 -6.35 9.57
CA CYS A 21 9.27 -5.13 10.38
C CYS A 21 7.83 -4.75 10.72
N ARG A 22 7.68 -3.65 11.47
CA ARG A 22 6.36 -3.07 11.80
C ARG A 22 5.72 -2.46 10.55
N PHE A 23 4.40 -2.32 10.53
CA PHE A 23 3.65 -1.63 9.47
C PHE A 23 3.94 -0.10 9.36
N ALA A 24 4.92 0.40 10.11
CA ALA A 24 5.53 1.70 9.85
C ALA A 24 6.46 1.69 8.64
N GLY A 25 7.01 0.54 8.24
CA GLY A 25 7.86 0.38 7.06
C GLY A 25 7.09 -0.20 5.88
N VAL A 26 7.38 0.29 4.66
CA VAL A 26 6.74 -0.16 3.41
C VAL A 26 6.95 -1.66 3.16
N ASN A 27 8.15 -2.17 3.47
CA ASN A 27 8.47 -3.59 3.30
C ASN A 27 7.54 -4.53 4.09
N ALA A 28 7.04 -4.10 5.26
CA ALA A 28 6.07 -4.90 6.01
C ALA A 28 4.76 -5.06 5.23
N TRP A 29 4.25 -3.99 4.61
CA TRP A 29 3.04 -4.04 3.79
C TRP A 29 3.22 -4.95 2.58
N LEU A 30 4.35 -4.83 1.89
CA LEU A 30 4.66 -5.64 0.71
C LEU A 30 4.71 -7.14 1.05
N VAL A 31 5.57 -7.54 1.99
CA VAL A 31 5.72 -8.95 2.38
C VAL A 31 4.41 -9.51 2.93
N TRP A 32 3.75 -8.77 3.82
CA TRP A 32 2.46 -9.19 4.39
C TRP A 32 1.40 -9.42 3.31
N SER A 33 1.33 -8.58 2.28
CA SER A 33 0.34 -8.70 1.21
C SER A 33 0.60 -9.87 0.24
N GLN A 34 1.80 -10.45 0.26
CA GLN A 34 2.20 -11.57 -0.59
C GLN A 34 2.12 -12.93 0.12
N LEU A 35 1.78 -12.96 1.41
CA LEU A 35 1.64 -14.21 2.16
C LEU A 35 0.51 -15.07 1.58
N PRO A 36 0.59 -16.40 1.68
CA PRO A 36 -0.46 -17.29 1.18
C PRO A 36 -1.86 -17.00 1.76
N GLU A 37 -1.94 -16.59 3.03
CA GLU A 37 -3.21 -16.30 3.71
C GLU A 37 -3.82 -14.94 3.36
N THR A 38 -3.02 -14.01 2.82
CA THR A 38 -3.49 -12.69 2.40
C THR A 38 -3.59 -12.62 0.89
N GLY A 39 -2.50 -12.82 0.15
CA GLY A 39 -2.51 -12.81 -1.31
C GLY A 39 -3.13 -11.53 -1.92
N PHE A 40 -3.01 -10.40 -1.22
CA PHE A 40 -3.64 -9.11 -1.55
C PHE A 40 -2.82 -8.28 -2.54
N PHE A 41 -1.59 -8.70 -2.85
CA PHE A 41 -0.69 -7.99 -3.73
C PHE A 41 -1.00 -8.23 -5.22
N HIS A 42 -1.09 -7.14 -5.98
CA HIS A 42 -1.23 -7.14 -7.43
C HIS A 42 -0.04 -6.38 -8.05
N PRO A 43 0.84 -7.06 -8.81
CA PRO A 43 2.01 -6.40 -9.40
C PRO A 43 1.58 -5.38 -10.45
N ALA A 44 2.36 -4.31 -10.62
CA ALA A 44 2.06 -3.27 -11.63
C ALA A 44 2.00 -3.82 -13.07
N SER A 45 2.67 -4.96 -13.32
CA SER A 45 2.66 -5.67 -14.59
C SER A 45 1.37 -6.45 -14.86
N ASP A 46 0.49 -6.63 -13.87
CA ASP A 46 -0.81 -7.30 -14.05
C ASP A 46 -1.75 -6.39 -14.86
N PRO A 47 -2.06 -6.73 -16.13
CA PRO A 47 -2.91 -5.90 -16.97
C PRO A 47 -4.39 -6.00 -16.57
N THR A 48 -4.76 -6.98 -15.75
CA THR A 48 -6.14 -7.22 -15.32
C THR A 48 -6.51 -6.42 -14.08
N PHE A 49 -5.51 -5.95 -13.32
CA PHE A 49 -5.74 -5.20 -12.11
C PHE A 49 -6.03 -3.71 -12.38
N ALA A 50 -7.21 -3.28 -11.96
CA ALA A 50 -7.62 -1.89 -11.98
C ALA A 50 -7.62 -1.33 -10.54
N PRO A 51 -6.74 -0.37 -10.19
CA PRO A 51 -6.73 0.21 -8.86
C PRO A 51 -8.00 1.01 -8.62
N GLN A 52 -8.48 0.96 -7.39
CA GLN A 52 -9.72 1.57 -6.89
C GLN A 52 -9.44 2.37 -5.62
N ARG A 53 -10.41 3.20 -5.24
CA ARG A 53 -10.33 3.97 -4.00
C ARG A 53 -10.14 3.04 -2.80
N GLY A 54 -9.15 3.34 -1.96
CA GLY A 54 -8.82 2.55 -0.77
C GLY A 54 -7.68 1.54 -0.97
N ASP A 55 -7.34 1.18 -2.21
CA ASP A 55 -6.16 0.35 -2.47
C ASP A 55 -4.91 1.08 -2.01
N LEU A 56 -3.94 0.33 -1.49
CA LEU A 56 -2.60 0.85 -1.26
C LEU A 56 -1.79 0.74 -2.55
N VAL A 57 -0.92 1.70 -2.80
CA VAL A 57 0.04 1.67 -3.90
C VAL A 57 1.44 1.69 -3.31
N ILE A 58 2.29 0.76 -3.77
CA ILE A 58 3.70 0.67 -3.40
C ILE A 58 4.51 1.24 -4.56
N TYR A 59 5.45 2.13 -4.25
CA TYR A 59 6.33 2.73 -5.23
C TYR A 59 7.80 2.34 -5.02
N ASP A 60 8.56 2.38 -6.11
CA ASP A 60 10.01 2.25 -6.16
C ASP A 60 10.64 3.60 -6.54
N ASN A 61 11.67 4.03 -5.83
CA ASN A 61 12.48 5.22 -6.11
C ASN A 61 11.72 6.57 -6.11
N ILE A 62 10.75 6.78 -5.22
CA ILE A 62 10.10 8.09 -5.05
C ILE A 62 10.89 9.00 -4.12
N VAL A 63 11.50 8.45 -3.07
CA VAL A 63 12.29 9.18 -2.06
C VAL A 63 13.78 8.85 -2.16
N ASN A 64 14.22 8.38 -3.34
CA ASN A 64 15.58 7.96 -3.64
C ASN A 64 16.14 6.88 -2.71
N ASN A 65 15.29 5.98 -2.20
CA ASN A 65 15.71 4.94 -1.27
C ASN A 65 15.55 3.51 -1.83
N GLY A 66 15.55 3.39 -3.16
CA GLY A 66 15.56 2.10 -3.85
C GLY A 66 14.17 1.47 -4.00
N PRO A 67 14.07 0.13 -4.09
CA PRO A 67 12.80 -0.57 -4.22
C PRO A 67 11.92 -0.34 -2.98
N HIS A 68 10.60 -0.41 -3.19
CA HIS A 68 9.52 -0.32 -2.19
C HIS A 68 9.78 0.78 -1.15
N ASP A 69 10.16 1.97 -1.62
CA ASP A 69 10.60 3.07 -0.78
C ASP A 69 9.48 4.00 -0.32
N HIS A 70 8.31 3.88 -0.95
CA HIS A 70 7.19 4.77 -0.69
C HIS A 70 5.83 4.10 -0.85
N ILE A 71 4.82 4.61 -0.15
CA ILE A 71 3.46 4.06 -0.12
C ILE A 71 2.41 5.17 -0.11
N GLY A 72 1.29 4.92 -0.77
CA GLY A 72 0.13 5.82 -0.78
C GLY A 72 -1.19 5.07 -0.72
N ILE A 73 -2.28 5.82 -0.48
CA ILE A 73 -3.66 5.32 -0.57
C ILE A 73 -4.30 5.92 -1.83
N VAL A 74 -4.81 5.08 -2.72
CA VAL A 74 -5.53 5.54 -3.91
C VAL A 74 -6.83 6.23 -3.49
N LEU A 75 -7.00 7.49 -3.89
CA LEU A 75 -8.22 8.27 -3.69
C LEU A 75 -9.11 8.25 -4.94
N HIS A 76 -8.48 8.34 -6.11
CA HIS A 76 -9.17 8.36 -7.39
C HIS A 76 -8.25 7.86 -8.52
N ARG A 77 -8.85 7.35 -9.61
CA ARG A 77 -8.15 6.91 -10.81
C ARG A 77 -8.63 7.70 -12.02
N HIS A 78 -7.72 8.41 -12.70
CA HIS A 78 -8.00 9.20 -13.91
C HIS A 78 -7.17 8.67 -15.10
N GLY A 79 -7.71 7.75 -15.89
CA GLY A 79 -7.02 7.25 -17.08
C GLY A 79 -5.65 6.66 -16.74
N GLN A 80 -4.55 7.32 -17.14
CA GLN A 80 -3.17 6.90 -16.87
C GLN A 80 -2.59 7.42 -15.54
N THR A 81 -3.33 8.24 -14.79
CA THR A 81 -2.90 8.76 -13.48
C THR A 81 -3.79 8.27 -12.35
N ILE A 82 -3.25 8.32 -11.14
CA ILE A 82 -3.99 8.12 -9.88
C ILE A 82 -3.75 9.33 -8.99
N GLN A 83 -4.78 9.67 -8.22
CA GLN A 83 -4.67 10.59 -7.12
C GLN A 83 -4.53 9.79 -5.83
N THR A 84 -3.60 10.17 -4.98
CA THR A 84 -3.18 9.41 -3.81
C THR A 84 -3.06 10.31 -2.59
N ALA A 85 -3.42 9.79 -1.41
CA ALA A 85 -3.01 10.37 -0.14
C ALA A 85 -1.68 9.73 0.27
N GLU A 86 -0.65 10.56 0.41
CA GLU A 86 0.70 10.12 0.74
C GLU A 86 1.23 10.93 1.92
N GLY A 87 2.06 10.31 2.75
CA GLY A 87 2.80 10.96 3.84
C GLY A 87 4.29 11.01 3.54
N ASN A 88 5.04 11.82 4.28
CA ASN A 88 6.51 11.87 4.20
C ASN A 88 7.10 12.21 2.82
N ILE A 89 6.40 13.01 2.01
CA ILE A 89 7.00 13.63 0.82
C ILE A 89 7.52 14.99 1.24
N ASP A 90 8.83 15.18 1.24
CA ASP A 90 9.49 16.39 1.74
C ASP A 90 9.03 16.76 3.16
N ASN A 91 8.86 15.75 4.04
CA ASN A 91 8.33 15.87 5.40
C ASN A 91 6.88 16.41 5.48
N ARG A 92 6.08 16.21 4.43
CA ARG A 92 4.68 16.64 4.38
C ARG A 92 3.75 15.47 4.07
N SER A 93 2.50 15.60 4.50
CA SER A 93 1.41 14.75 4.05
C SER A 93 0.51 15.55 3.12
N GLY A 94 -0.03 14.92 2.10
CA GLY A 94 -0.80 15.62 1.09
C GLY A 94 -1.48 14.70 0.10
N ILE A 95 -2.14 15.35 -0.87
CA ILE A 95 -2.73 14.70 -2.02
C ILE A 95 -1.80 14.90 -3.20
N PHE A 96 -1.45 13.81 -3.88
CA PHE A 96 -0.53 13.81 -5.00
C PHE A 96 -1.18 13.19 -6.22
N GLN A 97 -0.78 13.65 -7.39
CA GLN A 97 -1.11 13.01 -8.65
C GLN A 97 0.12 12.26 -9.14
N ARG A 98 -0.03 10.95 -9.37
CA ARG A 98 1.05 10.06 -9.79
C ARG A 98 0.70 9.37 -11.10
N SER A 99 1.72 9.00 -11.86
CA SER A 99 1.59 8.04 -12.95
C SER A 99 1.12 6.69 -12.39
N ARG A 100 0.31 5.95 -13.15
CA ARG A 100 -0.08 4.58 -12.79
C ARG A 100 0.98 3.54 -13.12
N LYS A 101 2.01 3.92 -13.86
CA LYS A 101 3.02 3.01 -14.42
C LYS A 101 4.42 3.35 -13.93
N GLU A 102 4.77 4.63 -13.93
CA GLU A 102 6.11 5.05 -13.53
C GLU A 102 6.27 4.85 -12.03
N ASN A 103 7.39 4.22 -11.65
CA ASN A 103 7.75 3.97 -10.25
C ASN A 103 6.73 3.13 -9.46
N VAL A 104 5.71 2.55 -10.09
CA VAL A 104 4.74 1.71 -9.40
C VAL A 104 5.27 0.28 -9.32
N ASN A 105 5.47 -0.21 -8.10
CA ASN A 105 5.81 -1.60 -7.85
C ASN A 105 4.55 -2.49 -7.99
N GLY A 106 3.48 -2.06 -7.35
CA GLY A 106 2.19 -2.76 -7.37
C GLY A 106 1.18 -2.13 -6.43
N TYR A 107 0.05 -2.80 -6.29
CA TYR A 107 -1.08 -2.38 -5.48
C TYR A 107 -1.43 -3.46 -4.46
N ILE A 108 -2.01 -3.06 -3.34
CA ILE A 108 -2.52 -3.97 -2.31
C ILE A 108 -4.02 -3.70 -2.14
N ARG A 109 -4.84 -4.70 -2.41
CA ARG A 109 -6.29 -4.64 -2.19
C ARG A 109 -6.67 -5.44 -0.95
N ILE A 110 -6.95 -4.72 0.12
CA ILE A 110 -7.39 -5.30 1.39
C ILE A 110 -8.92 -5.44 1.32
N PRO A 111 -9.49 -6.64 1.58
CA PRO A 111 -10.93 -6.82 1.62
C PRO A 111 -11.59 -5.89 2.64
N ASP A 112 -12.78 -5.39 2.29
CA ASP A 112 -13.61 -4.66 3.23
C ASP A 112 -13.84 -5.53 4.48
N ARG A 113 -13.60 -4.96 5.67
CA ARG A 113 -13.73 -5.64 6.97
C ARG A 113 -12.72 -6.76 7.20
N TYR A 114 -11.53 -6.69 6.60
CA TYR A 114 -10.43 -7.56 6.97
C TYR A 114 -10.22 -7.57 8.49
N LEU A 115 -10.31 -8.77 9.07
CA LEU A 115 -9.90 -9.04 10.43
C LEU A 115 -8.60 -9.84 10.35
N PRO A 116 -7.56 -9.45 11.11
CA PRO A 116 -6.34 -10.23 11.17
C PRO A 116 -6.68 -11.59 11.79
N PRO A 117 -5.94 -12.66 11.45
CA PRO A 117 -6.06 -13.91 12.19
C PRO A 117 -5.96 -13.60 13.70
N GLY A 118 -6.92 -14.12 14.45
CA GLY A 118 -7.00 -13.91 15.90
C GLY A 118 -5.74 -14.42 16.60
N PRO A 119 -5.53 -14.02 17.87
CA PRO A 119 -4.59 -14.75 18.73
C PRO A 119 -4.96 -16.23 18.84
#